data_AF-A0A396J5V0-F1
#
_entry.id   AF-A0A396J5V0-F1
#
_cell.length_a   1.000
_cell.length_b   1.000
_cell.length_c   1.000
_cell.angle_alpha   90.00
_cell.angle_beta   90.00
_cell.angle_gamma   90.00
#
_symmetry.space_group_name_H-M   'P 1'
#
loop_
_entity.id
_entity.type
_entity.pdbx_description
1 polymer ?
#
loop_
_entity_poly.entity_id
_entity_poly.type
_entity_poly.pdbx_seq_one_letter_code
_entity_poly.pdbx_strand_id
1 'polypeptide(L)'
;MIFCISGFTNINAPCCQVRSDGMCAPDLISCSNRNVFVFYDAFHTTEAVNFLIALTSYDSSSAPGTTYPMDIKQLAQYPIN
;
A
#
# COMPACT_ATOMS: atom_id res chain seq x y z
N MET A 1 1.38 -4.45 14.06
CA MET A 1 -0.04 -4.24 13.69
C MET A 1 -0.37 -2.77 13.90
N ILE A 2 0.23 -1.88 13.11
CA ILE A 2 0.04 -0.42 13.23
C ILE A 2 -0.04 0.17 11.82
N PHE A 3 -1.12 -0.17 11.12
CA PHE A 3 -1.71 0.78 10.20
C PHE A 3 -3.09 1.02 10.78
N CYS A 4 -3.38 2.26 11.18
CA CYS A 4 -4.77 2.68 11.28
C CYS A 4 -5.32 2.55 9.86
N ILE A 5 -6.04 1.45 9.61
CA ILE A 5 -6.68 1.11 8.34
C ILE A 5 -7.91 2.04 8.13
N SER A 6 -7.74 3.32 8.40
CA SER A 6 -8.77 4.34 8.32
C SER A 6 -9.05 4.59 6.84
N GLY A 7 -9.98 3.82 6.26
CA GLY A 7 -10.42 4.00 4.88
C GLY A 7 -10.50 2.72 4.05
N PHE A 8 -9.78 1.65 4.41
CA PHE A 8 -9.95 0.35 3.74
C PHE A 8 -11.02 -0.48 4.46
N THR A 9 -12.02 -0.91 3.71
CA THR A 9 -13.10 -1.78 4.19
C THR A 9 -12.93 -3.22 3.72
N ASN A 10 -12.10 -3.45 2.70
CA ASN A 10 -11.81 -4.77 2.15
C ASN A 10 -10.32 -5.08 2.29
N ILE A 11 -9.99 -5.82 3.35
CA ILE A 11 -8.60 -6.22 3.65
C ILE A 11 -8.28 -7.67 3.26
N ASN A 12 -9.31 -8.51 3.06
CA ASN A 12 -9.18 -9.95 2.81
C ASN A 12 -9.68 -10.39 1.42
N ALA A 13 -10.09 -9.44 0.58
CA ALA A 13 -10.61 -9.73 -0.75
C ALA A 13 -9.91 -8.84 -1.79
N PRO A 14 -9.61 -9.36 -3.00
CA PRO A 14 -9.06 -8.57 -4.08
C PRO A 14 -10.12 -7.64 -4.68
N CYS A 15 -9.67 -6.53 -5.25
CA CYS A 15 -10.53 -5.63 -6.02
C CYS A 15 -10.96 -6.24 -7.38
N CYS A 16 -10.17 -7.12 -7.97
CA CYS A 16 -10.52 -7.78 -9.24
C CYS A 16 -10.94 -9.24 -9.04
N GLN A 17 -11.61 -9.80 -10.05
CA GLN A 17 -11.80 -11.24 -10.12
C GLN A 17 -10.48 -11.91 -10.49
N VAL A 18 -10.03 -12.83 -9.64
CA VAL A 18 -8.76 -13.52 -9.81
C VAL A 18 -8.92 -14.84 -10.54
N ARG A 19 -7.89 -15.21 -11.31
CA ARG A 19 -7.69 -16.53 -11.91
C ARG A 19 -7.17 -17.54 -10.87
N SER A 20 -6.99 -18.78 -11.27
CA SER A 20 -6.41 -19.83 -10.42
C SER A 20 -4.94 -19.59 -10.03
N ASP A 21 -4.23 -18.74 -10.78
CA ASP A 21 -2.87 -18.31 -10.47
C ASP A 21 -2.82 -17.05 -9.57
N GLY A 22 -3.97 -16.54 -9.15
CA GLY A 22 -4.10 -15.38 -8.26
C GLY A 22 -3.95 -14.02 -8.93
N MET A 23 -3.67 -13.98 -10.24
CA MET A 23 -3.64 -12.74 -11.01
C MET A 23 -5.06 -12.30 -11.41
N CYS A 24 -5.26 -11.01 -11.68
CA CYS A 24 -6.54 -10.56 -12.24
C CYS A 24 -6.84 -11.25 -13.58
N ALA A 25 -8.10 -11.66 -13.76
CA ALA A 25 -8.59 -12.11 -15.04
C ALA A 25 -8.57 -10.94 -16.06
N PRO A 26 -8.04 -11.15 -17.27
CA PRO A 26 -8.05 -10.12 -18.31
C PRO A 26 -9.48 -9.77 -18.71
N ASP A 27 -9.68 -8.54 -19.16
CA ASP A 27 -10.93 -8.02 -19.73
C ASP A 27 -12.16 -8.03 -18.80
N LEU A 28 -11.97 -8.30 -17.49
CA LEU A 28 -13.03 -8.19 -16.49
C LEU A 28 -13.00 -6.85 -15.77
N ILE A 29 -14.18 -6.38 -15.39
CA ILE A 29 -14.35 -5.16 -14.60
C ILE A 29 -13.86 -5.40 -13.18
N SER A 30 -12.93 -4.57 -12.74
CA SER A 30 -12.48 -4.47 -11.35
C SER A 30 -13.48 -3.71 -10.47
N CYS A 31 -13.32 -3.78 -9.15
CA CYS A 31 -14.13 -3.03 -8.19
C CYS A 31 -14.21 -1.51 -8.52
N SER A 32 -15.36 -0.91 -8.24
CA SER A 32 -15.64 0.49 -8.59
C SER A 32 -14.82 1.51 -7.79
N ASN A 33 -14.41 1.15 -6.56
CA ASN A 33 -13.61 2.03 -5.70
C ASN A 33 -12.40 1.27 -5.15
N ARG A 34 -11.23 1.49 -5.76
CA ARG A 34 -9.97 0.83 -5.37
C ARG A 34 -9.41 1.35 -4.04
N ASN A 35 -9.83 2.54 -3.61
CA ASN A 35 -9.30 3.19 -2.41
C ASN A 35 -9.78 2.53 -1.11
N VAL A 36 -10.78 1.64 -1.18
CA VAL A 36 -11.29 0.90 -0.02
C VAL A 36 -10.79 -0.56 0.04
N PHE A 37 -9.95 -0.97 -0.91
CA PHE A 37 -9.34 -2.31 -0.98
C PHE A 37 -7.84 -2.25 -0.69
N VAL A 38 -7.35 -3.17 0.13
CA VAL A 38 -5.90 -3.31 0.35
C VAL A 38 -5.22 -3.93 -0.87
N PHE A 39 -5.85 -4.97 -1.44
CA PHE A 39 -5.28 -5.75 -2.53
C PHE A 39 -6.01 -5.51 -3.85
N TYR A 40 -5.24 -5.39 -4.93
CA TYR A 40 -5.74 -5.31 -6.29
C TYR A 40 -6.09 -6.70 -6.82
N ASP A 41 -5.14 -7.63 -6.76
CA ASP A 41 -5.30 -9.07 -7.03
C ASP A 41 -4.96 -9.91 -5.77
N ALA A 42 -4.61 -11.18 -5.91
CA ALA A 42 -4.31 -12.02 -4.73
C ALA A 42 -2.97 -11.68 -4.03
N PHE A 43 -2.13 -10.81 -4.60
CA PHE A 43 -0.77 -10.55 -4.10
C PHE A 43 -0.41 -9.06 -4.08
N HIS A 44 -0.75 -8.33 -5.13
CA HIS A 44 -0.37 -6.95 -5.32
C HIS A 44 -1.36 -6.01 -4.63
N THR A 45 -0.82 -5.00 -3.97
CA THR A 45 -1.58 -3.95 -3.30
C THR A 45 -2.21 -2.97 -4.28
N THR A 46 -3.29 -2.30 -3.86
CA THR A 46 -3.86 -1.19 -4.63
C THR A 46 -2.94 0.03 -4.62
N GLU A 47 -3.18 0.96 -5.55
CA GLU A 47 -2.49 2.25 -5.59
C GLU A 47 -2.60 3.01 -4.27
N ALA A 48 -3.77 2.97 -3.62
CA ALA A 48 -4.00 3.63 -2.34
C ALA A 48 -3.04 3.12 -1.25
N VAL A 49 -2.81 1.81 -1.18
CA VAL A 49 -1.82 1.24 -0.24
C VAL A 49 -0.40 1.61 -0.67
N ASN A 50 -0.07 1.57 -1.96
CA ASN A 50 1.25 1.97 -2.44
C ASN A 50 1.56 3.43 -2.10
N PHE A 51 0.57 4.33 -2.18
CA PHE A 51 0.72 5.72 -1.80
C PHE A 51 0.98 5.88 -0.30
N LEU A 52 0.27 5.15 0.55
CA LEU A 52 0.53 5.15 1.99
C LEU A 52 1.91 4.62 2.35
N ILE A 53 2.35 3.54 1.71
CA ILE A 53 3.71 2.99 1.88
C ILE A 53 4.74 4.04 1.47
N ALA A 54 4.57 4.70 0.32
CA ALA A 54 5.48 5.73 -0.15
C ALA A 54 5.55 6.92 0.82
N LEU A 55 4.40 7.43 1.30
CA LEU A 55 4.36 8.53 2.26
C LEU A 55 5.06 8.20 3.58
N THR A 56 4.76 7.03 4.14
CA THR A 56 5.33 6.60 5.43
C THR A 56 6.81 6.22 5.31
N SER A 57 7.23 5.68 4.16
CA SER A 57 8.64 5.44 3.87
C SER A 57 9.43 6.74 3.69
N TYR A 58 8.79 7.78 3.14
CA TYR A 58 9.40 9.08 2.95
C TYR A 58 9.50 9.87 4.26
N ASP A 59 8.42 9.94 5.02
CA ASP A 59 8.35 10.62 6.31
C ASP A 59 7.59 9.74 7.33
N SER A 60 8.35 9.18 8.27
CA SER A 60 7.84 8.21 9.24
C SER A 60 7.20 8.86 10.48
N SER A 61 7.13 10.19 10.55
CA SER A 61 6.65 10.92 11.73
C SER A 61 5.22 10.57 12.15
N SER A 62 4.35 10.26 11.17
CA SER A 62 2.96 9.85 11.40
C SER A 62 2.78 8.35 11.62
N ALA A 63 3.79 7.54 11.32
CA ALA A 63 3.80 6.09 11.51
C ALA A 63 5.17 5.59 12.00
N PRO A 64 5.55 5.88 13.26
CA PRO A 64 6.86 5.51 13.78
C PRO A 64 7.12 4.01 13.67
N GLY A 65 8.32 3.63 13.25
CA GLY A 65 8.74 2.23 13.10
C GLY A 65 8.40 1.58 11.75
N THR A 66 7.80 2.31 10.82
CA THR A 66 7.68 1.89 9.40
C THR A 66 9.03 1.91 8.67
N THR A 67 9.97 2.73 9.14
CA THR A 67 11.35 2.80 8.66
C THR A 67 12.31 2.72 9.84
N TYR A 68 13.50 2.15 9.58
CA TYR A 68 14.60 2.08 10.53
C TYR A 68 15.93 1.90 9.76
N PRO A 69 17.04 2.53 10.18
CA PRO A 69 17.19 3.46 11.31
C PRO A 69 16.76 4.90 11.02
N MET A 70 16.45 5.23 9.77
CA MET A 70 16.04 6.56 9.32
C MET A 70 15.08 6.46 8.13
N ASP A 71 14.26 7.47 7.90
CA ASP A 71 13.41 7.56 6.70
C ASP A 71 14.11 8.24 5.52
N ILE A 72 13.48 8.21 4.34
CA ILE A 72 14.09 8.73 3.10
C ILE A 72 14.29 10.25 3.20
N LYS A 73 13.37 10.98 3.85
CA LYS A 73 13.50 12.43 4.04
C LYS A 73 14.73 12.76 4.88
N GLN A 74 14.94 12.06 5.99
CA GLN A 74 16.15 12.18 6.80
C GLN A 74 17.40 11.83 6.00
N LEU A 75 17.35 10.79 5.15
CA LEU A 75 18.49 10.37 4.34
C LEU A 75 18.86 11.42 3.29
N ALA A 76 17.86 11.97 2.59
CA ALA A 76 18.07 13.00 1.59
C ALA A 76 18.61 14.31 2.20
N GLN A 77 18.35 14.56 3.47
CA GLN A 77 18.84 15.71 4.22
C GLN A 77 20.14 15.43 4.98
N TYR A 78 20.67 14.19 4.90
CA TYR A 78 21.85 13.79 5.64
C TYR A 78 23.09 14.52 5.10
N PRO A 79 23.89 15.17 5.97
CA PRO A 79 25.10 15.86 5.52
C PRO A 79 26.10 14.88 4.92
N ILE A 80 26.58 15.17 3.71
CA ILE A 80 27.75 14.47 3.14
C ILE A 80 28.97 15.29 3.55
N ASN A 81 29.66 14.80 4.57
CA ASN A 81 30.96 15.33 5.00
C ASN A 81 32.09 14.82 4.10
#